data_AF-A0A914NUT1-F1
#
_entry.id   AF-A0A914NUT1-F1
#
_cell.length_a   1.000
_cell.length_b   1.000
_cell.length_c   1.000
_cell.angle_alpha   90.00
_cell.angle_beta   90.00
_cell.angle_gamma   90.00
#
_symmetry.space_group_name_H-M   'P 1'
#
loop_
_entity.id
_entity.type
_entity.pdbx_description
1 polymer ?
#
loop_
_entity_poly.entity_id
_entity_poly.type
_entity_poly.pdbx_seq_one_letter_code
_entity_poly.pdbx_strand_id
1 'polypeptide(L)'
;WICGIQLAAMNFQTCDEELDINKGLFSINGSIGYILKPKILLEGRDPRHKTSICCSLEIAIICGQYLPKAEPGNSGIVDPYVSVEIFGIPNDRCKLNTRPVYNNGFNPVWNEKMSFQLRCPELAILRICVKDFDSTSADEFIGEFSVPVQSIRQGYSHVRLNTGSQHNTDEAASLFIRIAFT
;
A
#
# COMPACT_ATOMS: atom_id res chain seq x y z
N TRP A 1 -5.70 4.28 -15.31
CA TRP A 1 -7.06 3.74 -15.14
C TRP A 1 -8.16 4.76 -14.91
N ILE A 2 -7.95 5.85 -14.16
CA ILE A 2 -9.01 6.82 -13.81
C ILE A 2 -9.72 7.50 -15.00
N CYS A 3 -9.09 7.55 -16.18
CA CYS A 3 -9.69 8.04 -17.43
C CYS A 3 -10.38 6.93 -18.25
N GLY A 4 -10.57 5.73 -17.67
CA GLY A 4 -11.14 4.59 -18.40
C GLY A 4 -10.16 3.87 -19.34
N ILE A 5 -8.86 4.17 -19.32
CA ILE A 5 -7.87 3.40 -20.09
C ILE A 5 -7.82 1.95 -19.56
N GLN A 6 -7.95 0.98 -20.46
CA GLN A 6 -7.95 -0.46 -20.16
C GLN A 6 -6.56 -1.09 -20.32
N LEU A 7 -5.83 -0.69 -21.36
CA LEU A 7 -4.52 -1.22 -21.71
C LEU A 7 -3.46 -0.17 -21.36
N ALA A 8 -3.04 -0.18 -20.10
CA ALA A 8 -1.91 0.62 -19.63
C ALA A 8 -0.66 -0.28 -19.66
N ALA A 9 0.10 -0.23 -20.76
CA ALA A 9 1.31 -1.04 -20.89
C ALA A 9 2.40 -0.55 -19.93
N MET A 10 3.07 -1.48 -19.27
CA MET A 10 4.12 -1.23 -18.28
C MET A 10 5.31 -2.17 -18.52
N ASN A 11 6.48 -1.78 -18.01
CA ASN A 11 7.67 -2.61 -18.01
C ASN A 11 7.59 -3.63 -16.86
N PHE A 12 7.16 -4.86 -17.12
CA PHE A 12 7.02 -5.89 -16.07
C PHE A 12 8.36 -6.40 -15.52
N GLN A 13 9.48 -6.01 -16.13
CA GLN A 13 10.84 -6.32 -15.69
C GLN A 13 11.38 -5.35 -14.61
N THR A 14 10.70 -4.23 -14.33
CA THR A 14 11.08 -3.32 -13.24
C THR A 14 10.42 -3.75 -11.93
N CYS A 15 10.97 -3.32 -10.80
CA CYS A 15 10.35 -3.50 -9.48
C CYS A 15 10.28 -2.11 -8.83
N ASP A 16 9.18 -1.42 -9.14
CA ASP A 16 8.92 -0.03 -8.78
C ASP A 16 7.51 0.11 -8.18
N GLU A 17 7.25 1.30 -7.62
CA GLU A 17 5.96 1.63 -7.00
C GLU A 17 4.80 1.46 -7.98
N GLU A 18 4.99 1.83 -9.24
CA GLU A 18 3.98 1.69 -10.27
C GLU A 18 3.60 0.22 -10.49
N LEU A 19 4.58 -0.68 -10.58
CA LEU A 19 4.31 -2.10 -10.75
C LEU A 19 3.69 -2.72 -9.49
N ASP A 20 4.05 -2.27 -8.28
CA ASP A 20 3.40 -2.68 -7.03
C ASP A 20 1.90 -2.38 -7.09
N ILE A 21 1.54 -1.16 -7.47
CA ILE A 21 0.15 -0.71 -7.60
C ILE A 21 -0.57 -1.53 -8.66
N ASN A 22 0.09 -1.82 -9.78
CA ASN A 22 -0.48 -2.64 -10.85
C ASN A 22 -0.72 -4.09 -10.40
N LYS A 23 0.26 -4.73 -9.77
CA LYS A 23 0.12 -6.08 -9.19
C LYS A 23 -0.98 -6.10 -8.13
N GLY A 24 -1.02 -5.09 -7.26
CA GLY A 24 -2.07 -4.92 -6.25
C GLY A 24 -3.45 -4.83 -6.86
N LEU A 25 -3.64 -3.96 -7.87
CA LEU A 25 -4.91 -3.85 -8.58
C LEU A 25 -5.34 -5.19 -9.17
N PHE A 26 -4.45 -5.87 -9.89
CA PHE A 26 -4.73 -7.13 -10.57
C PHE A 26 -4.66 -8.38 -9.67
N SER A 27 -4.46 -8.23 -8.36
CA SER A 27 -4.53 -9.35 -7.40
C SER A 27 -5.96 -9.82 -7.14
N ILE A 28 -6.95 -8.99 -7.48
CA ILE A 28 -8.37 -9.31 -7.29
C ILE A 28 -8.92 -10.16 -8.44
N ASN A 29 -10.15 -10.65 -8.28
CA ASN A 29 -10.82 -11.45 -9.31
C ASN A 29 -10.00 -12.70 -9.73
N GLY A 30 -9.30 -13.31 -8.77
CA GLY A 30 -8.48 -14.50 -8.99
C GLY A 30 -7.23 -14.26 -9.85
N SER A 31 -6.76 -13.03 -9.97
CA SER A 31 -5.57 -12.65 -10.74
C SER A 31 -5.62 -13.00 -12.23
N ILE A 32 -6.81 -13.01 -12.82
CA ILE A 32 -7.00 -13.38 -14.24
C ILE A 32 -6.62 -12.26 -15.22
N GLY A 33 -6.16 -11.10 -14.74
CA GLY A 33 -5.75 -9.96 -15.57
C GLY A 33 -6.89 -9.07 -16.08
N TYR A 34 -8.15 -9.36 -15.72
CA TYR A 34 -9.32 -8.57 -16.10
C TYR A 34 -10.14 -8.15 -14.88
N ILE A 35 -10.44 -6.85 -14.80
CA ILE A 35 -11.24 -6.25 -13.72
C ILE A 35 -12.32 -5.38 -14.35
N LEU A 36 -13.56 -5.57 -13.89
CA LEU A 36 -14.68 -4.74 -14.31
C LEU A 36 -14.50 -3.32 -13.77
N LYS A 37 -14.61 -2.32 -14.65
CA LYS A 37 -14.54 -0.91 -14.25
C LYS A 37 -15.73 -0.53 -13.36
N PRO A 38 -15.55 0.45 -12.45
CA PRO A 38 -16.66 0.97 -11.67
C PRO A 38 -17.69 1.67 -12.56
N LYS A 39 -18.93 1.69 -12.06
CA LYS A 39 -20.10 2.22 -12.77
C LYS A 39 -19.89 3.64 -13.31
N ILE A 40 -19.21 4.50 -12.55
CA ILE A 40 -18.91 5.88 -12.96
C ILE A 40 -18.18 5.96 -14.31
N LEU A 41 -17.22 5.06 -14.57
CA LEU A 41 -16.50 4.99 -15.84
C LEU A 41 -17.31 4.30 -16.94
N LEU A 42 -18.14 3.32 -16.59
CA LEU A 42 -19.05 2.67 -17.55
C LEU A 42 -20.13 3.64 -18.06
N GLU A 43 -20.54 4.59 -17.23
CA GLU A 43 -21.48 5.66 -17.59
C GLU A 43 -20.80 6.85 -18.31
N GLY A 44 -19.49 6.78 -18.59
CA GLY A 44 -18.75 7.85 -19.26
C GLY A 44 -18.54 9.12 -18.42
N ARG A 45 -18.72 9.04 -17.09
CA ARG A 45 -18.53 10.17 -16.19
C ARG A 45 -17.07 10.26 -15.72
N ASP A 46 -16.57 11.49 -15.59
CA ASP A 46 -15.21 11.74 -15.13
C ASP A 46 -15.14 11.75 -13.59
N PRO A 47 -14.46 10.78 -12.95
CA PRO A 47 -14.36 10.70 -11.50
C PRO A 47 -13.43 11.76 -10.89
N ARG A 48 -12.58 12.42 -11.69
CA ARG A 48 -11.54 13.35 -11.21
C ARG A 48 -12.11 14.60 -10.56
N HIS A 49 -13.34 14.96 -10.89
CA HIS A 49 -14.04 16.13 -10.36
C HIS A 49 -14.95 15.82 -9.17
N LYS A 50 -14.95 14.57 -8.67
CA LYS A 50 -15.76 14.19 -7.51
C LYS A 50 -15.22 14.92 -6.27
N THR A 51 -16.08 15.63 -5.55
CA THR A 51 -15.73 16.46 -4.39
C THR A 51 -16.33 15.96 -3.08
N SER A 52 -17.50 15.32 -3.14
CA SER A 52 -18.20 14.76 -1.99
C SER A 52 -17.43 13.57 -1.40
N ILE A 53 -17.16 13.61 -0.11
CA ILE A 53 -16.61 12.48 0.64
C ILE A 53 -17.62 11.34 0.60
N CYS A 54 -17.16 10.14 0.25
CA CYS A 54 -17.94 8.91 0.19
C CYS A 54 -17.79 8.08 1.46
N CYS A 55 -16.56 7.98 1.98
CA CYS A 55 -16.26 7.31 3.25
C CYS A 55 -14.94 7.81 3.83
N SER A 56 -14.71 7.53 5.11
CA SER A 56 -13.41 7.63 5.75
C SER A 56 -12.81 6.25 5.99
N LEU A 57 -11.55 6.08 5.59
CA LEU A 57 -10.75 4.89 5.83
C LEU A 57 -9.79 5.17 6.99
N GLU A 58 -9.96 4.48 8.11
CA GLU A 58 -9.04 4.51 9.24
C GLU A 58 -8.15 3.27 9.22
N ILE A 59 -6.84 3.46 9.32
CA ILE A 59 -5.84 2.40 9.39
C ILE A 59 -5.00 2.61 10.64
N ALA A 60 -4.97 1.60 11.51
CA ALA A 60 -4.05 1.54 12.64
C ALA A 60 -2.89 0.60 12.29
N ILE A 61 -1.67 1.14 12.23
CA ILE A 61 -0.42 0.38 12.11
C ILE A 61 0.02 0.00 13.53
N ILE A 62 -0.16 -1.27 13.91
CA ILE A 62 0.04 -1.73 15.29
C ILE A 62 1.50 -2.15 15.46
N CYS A 63 1.93 -3.19 14.75
CA CYS A 63 3.29 -3.72 14.83
C CYS A 63 3.69 -4.49 13.57
N GLY A 64 4.99 -4.74 13.42
CA GLY A 64 5.58 -5.57 12.39
C GLY A 64 6.12 -6.88 12.95
N GLN A 65 6.36 -7.86 12.09
CA GLN A 65 6.97 -9.13 12.42
C GLN A 65 8.00 -9.49 11.35
N TYR A 66 9.19 -9.92 11.78
CA TYR A 66 10.24 -10.51 10.93
C TYR A 66 10.57 -9.67 9.68
N LEU A 67 10.71 -8.36 9.84
CA LEU A 67 11.05 -7.47 8.73
C LEU A 67 12.48 -7.77 8.25
N PRO A 68 12.65 -8.12 6.95
CA PRO A 68 13.96 -8.46 6.43
C PRO A 68 14.82 -7.21 6.32
N LYS A 69 16.12 -7.44 6.27
CA LYS A 69 17.07 -6.40 5.90
C LYS A 69 17.14 -6.28 4.38
N ALA A 70 17.24 -5.05 3.87
CA ALA A 70 17.27 -4.81 2.42
C ALA A 70 18.53 -5.42 1.75
N GLU A 71 19.71 -5.24 2.35
CA GLU A 71 20.97 -5.76 1.80
C GLU A 71 21.74 -6.72 2.74
N PRO A 72 22.14 -7.92 2.25
CA PRO A 72 23.01 -8.82 2.99
C PRO A 72 24.46 -8.29 3.01
N GLY A 73 24.86 -7.67 4.12
CA GLY A 73 26.25 -7.22 4.32
C GLY A 73 26.39 -5.96 5.16
N ASN A 74 25.34 -5.15 5.26
CA ASN A 74 25.28 -4.06 6.21
C ASN A 74 25.07 -4.67 7.62
N SER A 75 25.78 -4.20 8.64
CA SER A 75 25.71 -4.73 10.02
C SER A 75 24.69 -4.02 10.91
N GLY A 76 24.09 -2.92 10.45
CA GLY A 76 23.07 -2.18 11.20
C GLY A 76 21.78 -2.97 11.45
N ILE A 77 21.05 -2.66 12.52
CA ILE A 77 19.69 -3.17 12.71
C ILE A 77 18.76 -2.18 12.00
N VAL A 78 17.74 -2.68 11.30
CA VAL A 78 16.79 -1.80 10.59
C VAL A 78 16.04 -0.89 11.57
N ASP A 79 15.77 0.33 11.11
CA ASP A 79 15.02 1.41 11.75
C ASP A 79 13.67 1.61 11.05
N PRO A 80 12.73 0.63 11.11
CA PRO A 80 11.59 0.62 10.20
C PRO A 80 10.57 1.70 10.51
N TYR A 81 10.02 2.30 9.45
CA TYR A 81 8.78 3.06 9.47
C TYR A 81 7.82 2.57 8.38
N VAL A 82 6.55 2.86 8.54
CA VAL A 82 5.50 2.46 7.61
C VAL A 82 4.91 3.69 6.92
N SER A 83 4.94 3.67 5.60
CA SER A 83 4.26 4.61 4.73
C SER A 83 2.94 4.02 4.26
N VAL A 84 1.86 4.77 4.45
CA VAL A 84 0.50 4.40 4.05
C VAL A 84 0.01 5.39 3.01
N GLU A 85 -0.25 4.89 1.81
CA GLU A 85 -0.45 5.68 0.61
C GLU A 85 -1.77 5.31 -0.05
N ILE A 86 -2.55 6.33 -0.42
CA ILE A 86 -3.75 6.18 -1.23
C ILE A 86 -3.44 6.69 -2.64
N PHE A 87 -3.61 5.82 -3.63
CA PHE A 87 -3.62 6.13 -5.04
C PHE A 87 -5.05 6.14 -5.56
N GLY A 88 -5.35 6.93 -6.58
CA GLY A 88 -6.71 7.04 -7.12
C GLY A 88 -6.92 8.35 -7.84
N ILE A 89 -8.10 8.96 -7.66
CA ILE A 89 -8.36 10.30 -8.19
C ILE A 89 -7.51 11.35 -7.46
N PRO A 90 -7.23 12.52 -8.07
CA PRO A 90 -6.38 13.55 -7.45
C PRO A 90 -6.81 13.95 -6.04
N ASN A 91 -8.12 14.06 -5.77
CA ASN A 91 -8.65 14.48 -4.47
C ASN A 91 -8.53 13.41 -3.37
N ASP A 92 -8.25 12.16 -3.71
CA ASP A 92 -8.09 11.06 -2.75
C ASP A 92 -6.62 10.73 -2.50
N ARG A 93 -5.70 11.22 -3.34
CA ARG A 93 -4.27 10.90 -3.24
C ARG A 93 -3.70 11.49 -1.94
N CYS A 94 -3.14 10.62 -1.11
CA CYS A 94 -2.59 11.01 0.19
C CYS A 94 -1.48 10.04 0.61
N LYS A 95 -0.50 10.52 1.37
CA LYS A 95 0.60 9.74 1.92
C LYS A 95 0.85 10.17 3.35
N LEU A 96 0.83 9.22 4.28
CA LEU A 96 1.11 9.43 5.70
C LEU A 96 2.14 8.40 6.16
N ASN A 97 3.03 8.80 7.06
CA ASN A 97 4.10 7.94 7.58
C ASN A 97 3.97 7.81 9.09
N THR A 98 4.28 6.64 9.62
CA THR A 98 4.55 6.46 11.05
C THR A 98 5.90 7.08 11.40
N ARG A 99 6.19 7.20 12.69
CA ARG A 99 7.55 7.43 13.17
C ARG A 99 8.41 6.17 12.94
N PRO A 100 9.74 6.32 12.78
CA PRO A 100 10.65 5.18 12.77
C PRO A 100 10.75 4.55 14.16
N VAL A 101 10.90 3.23 14.20
CA VAL A 101 11.27 2.48 15.40
C VAL A 101 12.73 2.10 15.26
N TYR A 102 13.60 2.67 16.08
CA TYR A 102 15.03 2.46 15.96
C TYR A 102 15.47 1.05 16.43
N ASN A 103 16.37 0.44 15.67
CA ASN A 103 17.07 -0.80 15.90
C ASN A 103 16.13 -1.97 16.22
N ASN A 104 15.03 -2.11 15.46
CA ASN A 104 14.11 -3.22 15.64
C ASN A 104 13.37 -3.63 14.36
N GLY A 105 13.91 -4.62 13.64
CA GLY A 105 13.20 -5.30 12.55
C GLY A 105 12.41 -6.55 12.96
N PHE A 106 12.67 -7.09 14.15
CA PHE A 106 12.10 -8.38 14.55
C PHE A 106 10.62 -8.24 14.94
N ASN A 107 10.29 -7.22 15.73
CA ASN A 107 8.93 -6.97 16.23
C ASN A 107 8.66 -5.48 16.56
N PRO A 108 8.90 -4.54 15.63
CA PRO A 108 8.64 -3.13 15.88
C PRO A 108 7.16 -2.87 16.22
N VAL A 109 6.91 -1.92 17.10
CA VAL A 109 5.55 -1.50 17.50
C VAL A 109 5.40 -0.01 17.27
N TRP A 110 4.43 0.38 16.44
CA TRP A 110 4.13 1.79 16.16
C TRP A 110 2.90 2.26 16.92
N ASN A 111 1.81 1.48 16.91
CA ASN A 111 0.50 1.86 17.46
C ASN A 111 -0.01 3.23 16.97
N GLU A 112 0.22 3.54 15.69
CA GLU A 112 -0.17 4.81 15.08
C GLU A 112 -1.43 4.65 14.23
N LYS A 113 -2.32 5.63 14.28
CA LYS A 113 -3.57 5.66 13.51
C LYS A 113 -3.51 6.76 12.45
N MET A 114 -4.05 6.44 11.28
CA MET A 114 -4.13 7.33 10.13
C MET A 114 -5.55 7.30 9.58
N SER A 115 -6.04 8.43 9.09
CA SER A 115 -7.38 8.55 8.54
C SER A 115 -7.34 9.23 7.17
N PHE A 116 -8.03 8.63 6.20
CA PHE A 116 -8.11 9.09 4.83
C PHE A 116 -9.57 9.38 4.47
N GLN A 117 -9.83 10.50 3.79
CA GLN A 117 -11.16 10.85 3.30
C GLN A 117 -11.25 10.50 1.81
N LEU A 118 -12.06 9.51 1.46
CA LEU A 118 -12.16 8.99 0.10
C LEU A 118 -13.44 9.45 -0.56
N ARG A 119 -13.33 9.99 -1.78
CA ARG A 119 -14.46 10.45 -2.60
C ARG A 119 -14.80 9.41 -3.66
N CYS A 120 -13.82 8.68 -4.17
CA CYS A 120 -13.97 7.62 -5.15
C CYS A 120 -13.24 6.33 -4.71
N PRO A 121 -13.67 5.71 -3.59
CA PRO A 121 -13.05 4.48 -3.08
C PRO A 121 -13.05 3.34 -4.11
N GLU A 122 -13.97 3.35 -5.07
CA GLU A 122 -14.04 2.41 -6.19
C GLU A 122 -12.89 2.48 -7.20
N LEU A 123 -12.10 3.55 -7.16
CA LEU A 123 -10.87 3.71 -7.94
C LEU A 123 -9.62 3.84 -7.05
N ALA A 124 -9.79 3.74 -5.74
CA ALA A 124 -8.70 3.92 -4.79
C ALA A 124 -7.93 2.61 -4.58
N ILE A 125 -6.61 2.71 -4.50
CA ILE A 125 -5.69 1.63 -4.17
C ILE A 125 -4.93 2.06 -2.92
N LEU A 126 -4.94 1.21 -1.91
CA LEU A 126 -4.12 1.35 -0.72
C LEU A 126 -2.78 0.68 -0.98
N ARG A 127 -1.68 1.39 -0.73
CA ARG A 127 -0.33 0.83 -0.67
C ARG A 127 0.26 1.07 0.72
N ILE A 128 0.77 0.02 1.32
CA ILE A 128 1.49 0.05 2.59
C ILE A 128 2.94 -0.33 2.28
N CYS A 129 3.90 0.52 2.62
CA CYS A 129 5.31 0.30 2.33
C CYS A 129 6.13 0.48 3.59
N VAL A 130 6.95 -0.50 3.92
CA VAL A 130 7.89 -0.47 5.02
C VAL A 130 9.27 -0.10 4.47
N LYS A 131 9.93 0.83 5.13
CA LYS A 131 11.26 1.31 4.76
C LYS A 131 12.17 1.39 5.97
N ASP A 132 13.46 1.23 5.73
CA ASP A 132 14.52 1.46 6.71
C ASP A 132 14.89 2.96 6.69
N PHE A 133 14.73 3.64 7.82
CA PHE A 133 15.04 5.07 7.92
C PHE A 133 16.57 5.28 8.00
N ASP A 134 17.13 6.07 7.08
CA ASP A 134 18.53 6.51 7.16
C ASP A 134 18.61 8.04 7.22
N SER A 135 19.31 8.56 8.23
CA SER A 135 19.51 10.01 8.39
C SER A 135 20.50 10.64 7.41
N THR A 136 21.30 9.82 6.73
CA THR A 136 22.45 10.22 5.90
C THR A 136 22.33 9.82 4.43
N SER A 137 21.53 8.80 4.12
CA SER A 137 21.25 8.35 2.75
C SER A 137 19.75 8.27 2.45
N ALA A 138 19.40 7.74 1.28
CA ALA A 138 18.01 7.46 0.97
C ALA A 138 17.51 6.25 1.79
N ASP A 139 16.28 6.33 2.28
CA ASP A 139 15.62 5.23 2.98
C ASP A 139 15.53 3.98 2.10
N GLU A 140 15.92 2.83 2.65
CA GLU A 140 15.94 1.56 1.93
C GLU A 140 14.56 0.89 1.97
N PHE A 141 14.19 0.21 0.88
CA PHE A 141 12.96 -0.57 0.81
C PHE A 141 13.09 -1.85 1.63
N ILE A 142 12.10 -2.13 2.49
CA ILE A 142 12.00 -3.39 3.24
C ILE A 142 10.93 -4.30 2.62
N GLY A 143 9.74 -3.74 2.38
CA GLY A 143 8.64 -4.50 1.81
C GLY A 143 7.39 -3.66 1.56
N GLU A 144 6.49 -4.15 0.74
CA GLU A 144 5.22 -3.47 0.45
C GLU A 144 4.02 -4.42 0.39
N PHE A 145 2.83 -3.83 0.43
CA PHE A 145 1.59 -4.49 0.08
C PHE A 145 0.62 -3.48 -0.54
N SER A 146 0.06 -3.84 -1.70
CA SER A 146 -0.87 -3.00 -2.45
C SER A 146 -2.20 -3.72 -2.69
N VAL A 147 -3.33 -3.05 -2.45
CA VAL A 147 -4.68 -3.63 -2.61
C VAL A 147 -5.74 -2.57 -2.98
N PRO A 148 -6.70 -2.89 -3.87
CA PRO A 148 -7.86 -2.02 -4.09
C PRO A 148 -8.65 -1.82 -2.81
N VAL A 149 -9.02 -0.58 -2.50
CA VAL A 149 -9.71 -0.24 -1.25
C VAL A 149 -11.02 -1.02 -1.09
N GLN A 150 -11.76 -1.26 -2.17
CA GLN A 150 -13.00 -2.02 -2.14
C GLN A 150 -12.83 -3.50 -1.80
N SER A 151 -11.61 -4.04 -1.88
CA SER A 151 -11.32 -5.45 -1.56
C SER A 151 -10.85 -5.66 -0.13
N ILE A 152 -10.77 -4.59 0.66
CA ILE A 152 -10.29 -4.63 2.04
C ILE A 152 -11.41 -5.10 2.98
N ARG A 153 -11.07 -6.03 3.87
CA ARG A 153 -11.93 -6.42 5.01
C ARG A 153 -11.60 -5.59 6.23
N GLN A 154 -12.63 -5.17 6.96
CA GLN A 154 -12.47 -4.44 8.22
C GLN A 154 -12.04 -5.37 9.36
N GLY A 155 -11.51 -4.77 10.43
CA GLY A 155 -11.08 -5.46 11.63
C GLY A 155 -9.57 -5.60 11.71
N TYR A 156 -9.12 -6.56 12.50
CA TYR A 156 -7.71 -6.86 12.72
C TYR A 156 -7.23 -7.93 11.75
N SER A 157 -6.08 -7.72 11.13
CA SER A 157 -5.49 -8.69 10.20
C SER A 157 -3.98 -8.53 10.12
N HIS A 158 -3.30 -9.62 9.75
CA HIS A 158 -1.94 -9.54 9.26
C HIS A 158 -1.93 -9.28 7.75
N VAL A 159 -1.08 -8.36 7.34
CA VAL A 159 -0.73 -8.10 5.94
C VAL A 159 0.65 -8.69 5.69
N ARG A 160 0.74 -9.65 4.77
CA ARG A 160 2.01 -10.19 4.31
C ARG A 160 2.68 -9.19 3.37
N LEU A 161 3.97 -8.97 3.59
CA LEU A 161 4.74 -8.04 2.77
C LEU A 161 5.36 -8.77 1.57
N ASN A 162 5.44 -8.06 0.46
CA ASN A 162 6.27 -8.40 -0.66
C ASN A 162 7.65 -7.78 -0.42
N THR A 163 8.70 -8.59 -0.34
CA THR A 163 10.04 -8.16 0.09
C THR A 163 11.10 -8.51 -0.97
N GLY A 164 12.33 -8.05 -0.73
CA GLY A 164 13.48 -8.28 -1.61
C GLY A 164 13.38 -7.56 -2.95
N SER A 165 14.40 -7.69 -3.80
CA SER A 165 14.51 -6.94 -5.06
C SER A 165 13.42 -7.25 -6.09
N GLN A 166 12.77 -8.40 -5.99
CA GLN A 166 11.69 -8.81 -6.89
C GLN A 166 10.28 -8.50 -6.35
N HIS A 167 10.19 -8.00 -5.11
CA HIS A 167 8.93 -7.75 -4.40
C HIS A 167 8.05 -9.02 -4.42
N ASN A 168 8.60 -10.13 -3.92
CA ASN A 168 7.88 -11.41 -3.81
C ASN A 168 7.30 -11.55 -2.41
N THR A 169 6.15 -12.21 -2.29
CA THR A 169 5.49 -12.42 -1.00
C THR A 169 6.37 -13.19 -0.03
N ASP A 170 6.54 -12.63 1.16
CA ASP A 170 7.34 -13.20 2.24
C ASP A 170 6.44 -13.96 3.24
N GLU A 171 6.82 -15.20 3.55
CA GLU A 171 6.06 -16.06 4.48
C GLU A 171 6.24 -15.67 5.95
N ALA A 172 7.26 -14.89 6.28
CA ALA A 172 7.56 -14.45 7.63
C ALA A 172 7.19 -12.98 7.84
N ALA A 173 7.58 -12.10 6.91
CA ALA A 173 7.42 -10.66 7.07
C ALA A 173 5.95 -10.21 7.01
N SER A 174 5.46 -9.57 8.07
CA SER A 174 4.09 -9.05 8.09
C SER A 174 3.91 -7.80 8.94
N LEU A 175 2.83 -7.09 8.69
CA LEU A 175 2.30 -6.04 9.55
C LEU A 175 0.99 -6.50 10.18
N PHE A 176 0.84 -6.34 11.49
CA PHE A 176 -0.45 -6.44 12.16
C PHE A 176 -1.12 -5.07 12.14
N ILE A 177 -2.30 -5.00 11.54
CA ILE A 177 -3.03 -3.74 11.34
C ILE A 177 -4.49 -3.89 11.72
N ARG A 178 -5.15 -2.76 11.97
CA ARG A 178 -6.61 -2.67 12.07
C ARG A 178 -7.14 -1.71 11.01
N ILE A 179 -8.15 -2.12 10.25
CA ILE A 179 -8.82 -1.26 9.28
C ILE A 179 -10.29 -1.07 9.66
N ALA A 180 -10.79 0.16 9.53
CA ALA A 180 -12.21 0.50 9.68
C ALA A 180 -12.66 1.48 8.59
N PHE A 181 -13.91 1.34 8.14
CA PHE A 181 -14.59 2.29 7.27
C PHE A 181 -15.73 2.96 8.03
N THR A 182 -15.86 4.27 7.90
CA THR A 182 -16.97 5.06 8.47
C THR A 182 -17.59 5.98 7.44
#